data_AF-A0A1W9TL31-F1
#
_entry.id   AF-A0A1W9TL31-F1
#
_cell.length_a   1.000
_cell.length_b   1.000
_cell.length_c   1.000
_cell.angle_alpha   90.00
_cell.angle_beta   90.00
_cell.angle_gamma   90.00
#
_symmetry.space_group_name_H-M   'P 1'
#
loop_
_entity.id
_entity.type
_entity.pdbx_description
1 polymer ?
#
loop_
_entity_poly.entity_id
_entity_poly.type
_entity_poly.pdbx_seq_one_letter_code
_entity_poly.pdbx_strand_id
1 'polypeptide(L)' 'MNRLNELTPARVRRVGREALRDKLGPAGALKFILDYDRGEGDYTELRRKIFQGKTVKNIIQDMKSSTP' A
#
# COMPACT_ATOMS: atom_id res chain seq x y z
N MET A 1 -12.54 4.34 -29.37
CA MET A 1 -12.19 5.74 -29.02
C MET A 1 -11.29 5.73 -27.80
N ASN A 2 -10.07 6.25 -27.94
CA ASN A 2 -9.00 6.13 -26.95
C ASN A 2 -9.10 7.22 -25.87
N ARG A 3 -10.07 7.10 -24.93
CA ARG A 3 -10.19 8.03 -23.78
C ARG A 3 -9.01 7.97 -22.80
N LEU A 4 -8.13 6.98 -22.95
CA LEU A 4 -6.97 6.77 -22.08
C LEU A 4 -5.89 7.85 -22.28
N ASN A 5 -5.85 8.52 -23.43
CA ASN A 5 -4.83 9.52 -23.75
C ASN A 5 -5.15 10.93 -23.22
N GLU A 6 -6.36 11.16 -22.70
CA GLU A 6 -6.80 12.49 -22.24
C GLU A 6 -6.64 12.69 -20.72
N LEU A 7 -6.50 11.60 -19.95
CA LEU A 7 -6.38 11.66 -18.49
C LEU A 7 -4.92 11.61 -18.08
N THR A 8 -4.52 12.54 -17.22
CA THR A 8 -3.19 12.46 -16.59
C THR A 8 -3.03 11.12 -15.85
N PRO A 9 -1.81 10.57 -15.74
CA PRO A 9 -1.59 9.30 -15.03
C PRO A 9 -2.15 9.31 -13.60
N ALA A 10 -2.10 10.45 -12.91
CA ALA A 10 -2.69 10.63 -11.59
C ALA A 10 -4.22 10.47 -11.60
N ARG A 11 -4.89 11.00 -12.62
CA ARG A 11 -6.35 10.90 -12.79
C ARG A 11 -6.76 9.46 -13.12
N VAL A 12 -6.02 8.76 -13.98
CA VAL A 12 -6.23 7.34 -14.28
C VAL A 12 -6.09 6.49 -13.00
N ARG A 13 -5.02 6.68 -12.23
CA ARG A 13 -4.82 5.95 -10.96
C ARG A 13 -5.94 6.22 -9.96
N ARG A 14 -6.43 7.46 -9.86
CA ARG A 14 -7.51 7.81 -8.93
C ARG A 14 -8.83 7.12 -9.32
N VAL A 15 -9.22 7.20 -10.58
CA VAL A 15 -10.43 6.54 -11.10
C VAL A 15 -10.33 5.02 -10.96
N GLY A 16 -9.16 4.44 -11.26
CA GLY A 16 -8.92 3.00 -11.09
C GLY A 16 -9.06 2.55 -9.64
N ARG A 17 -8.50 3.30 -8.68
CA ARG A 17 -8.65 2.99 -7.24
C ARG A 17 -10.10 3.09 -6.77
N GLU A 18 -10.83 4.11 -7.23
CA GLU A 18 -12.26 4.27 -6.91
C GLU A 18 -13.06 3.07 -7.43
N ALA A 19 -12.86 2.68 -8.69
CA ALA A 19 -13.53 1.52 -9.28
C ALA A 19 -13.20 0.19 -8.56
N LEU A 20 -11.93 -0.01 -8.16
CA LEU A 20 -11.52 -1.19 -7.40
C LEU A 20 -12.17 -1.23 -6.03
N ARG A 21 -12.19 -0.10 -5.30
CA ARG A 21 -12.82 0.00 -3.99
C ARG A 21 -14.31 -0.28 -4.08
N ASP A 22 -14.99 0.27 -5.08
CA ASP A 22 -16.44 0.13 -5.24
C ASP A 22 -16.85 -1.30 -5.60
N LYS A 23 -15.96 -2.08 -6.23
CA LYS A 23 -16.23 -3.48 -6.62
C LYS A 23 -15.74 -4.52 -5.63
N LEU A 24 -14.61 -4.29 -4.97
CA LEU A 24 -13.93 -5.29 -4.13
C LEU A 24 -13.91 -4.92 -2.65
N GLY A 25 -14.37 -3.72 -2.30
CA GLY A 25 -14.17 -3.13 -0.99
C GLY A 25 -12.71 -2.72 -0.75
N PRO A 26 -12.42 -2.05 0.39
CA PRO A 26 -11.09 -1.53 0.69
C PRO A 26 -10.00 -2.61 0.75
N ALA A 27 -10.29 -3.75 1.38
CA ALA A 27 -9.33 -4.84 1.56
C ALA A 27 -9.03 -5.55 0.22
N GLY A 28 -10.06 -5.84 -0.58
CA GLY A 28 -9.89 -6.48 -1.88
C GLY A 28 -9.17 -5.57 -2.89
N ALA A 29 -9.47 -4.27 -2.88
CA ALA A 29 -8.77 -3.29 -3.70
C ALA A 29 -7.27 -3.19 -3.35
N LEU A 30 -6.95 -3.18 -2.04
CA LEU A 30 -5.56 -3.16 -1.59
C LEU A 30 -4.80 -4.43 -2.02
N LYS A 31 -5.39 -5.60 -1.84
CA LYS A 31 -4.78 -6.87 -2.27
C LYS A 31 -4.53 -6.89 -3.78
N PHE A 32 -5.51 -6.46 -4.58
CA PHE A 32 -5.34 -6.36 -6.03
C PHE A 32 -4.17 -5.45 -6.41
N ILE A 33 -4.04 -4.30 -5.76
CA ILE A 33 -2.90 -3.40 -6.01
C ILE A 33 -1.59 -4.10 -5.66
N LEU A 34 -1.49 -4.77 -4.51
CA LEU A 34 -0.27 -5.47 -4.08
C LEU A 34 0.10 -6.67 -4.96
N ASP A 35 -0.88 -7.38 -5.52
CA ASP A 35 -0.64 -8.55 -6.38
C ASP A 35 -0.08 -8.15 -7.76
N TYR A 36 -0.41 -6.94 -8.24
CA TYR A 36 -0.09 -6.48 -9.60
C TYR A 36 0.88 -5.29 -9.65
N ASP A 37 1.05 -4.58 -8.55
CA ASP A 37 2.17 -3.66 -8.39
C ASP A 37 3.42 -4.53 -8.18
N ARG A 38 4.40 -4.42 -9.07
CA ARG A 38 5.67 -5.16 -8.94
C ARG A 38 6.39 -4.86 -7.62
N GLY A 39 5.93 -3.82 -6.90
CA GLY A 39 6.62 -3.26 -5.78
C GLY A 39 7.87 -2.55 -6.29
N GLU A 40 8.19 -1.43 -5.67
CA GLU A 40 9.50 -0.82 -5.83
C GLU A 40 10.21 -0.84 -4.49
N GLY A 41 11.52 -1.09 -4.54
CA GLY A 41 12.38 -1.14 -3.36
C GLY A 41 12.55 -2.54 -2.77
N ASP A 42 13.53 -2.65 -1.88
CA ASP A 42 13.84 -3.88 -1.17
C ASP A 42 13.20 -3.82 0.23
N TYR A 43 12.10 -4.55 0.42
CA TYR A 43 11.45 -4.66 1.73
C TYR A 43 12.41 -5.17 2.82
N THR A 44 13.41 -5.98 2.45
CA THR A 44 14.43 -6.48 3.37
C THR A 44 15.32 -5.35 3.88
N GLU A 45 15.72 -4.43 3.01
CA GLU A 45 16.47 -3.23 3.39
C GLU A 45 15.59 -2.25 4.18
N LEU A 46 14.35 -2.04 3.74
CA LEU A 46 13.41 -1.14 4.39
C LEU A 46 13.10 -1.59 5.83
N ARG A 47 12.77 -2.88 6.03
CA ARG A 47 12.45 -3.43 7.35
C ARG A 47 13.65 -3.36 8.31
N ARG A 48 14.88 -3.49 7.81
CA ARG A 48 16.11 -3.34 8.62
C ARG A 48 16.21 -1.91 9.17
N LYS A 49 15.92 -0.90 8.35
CA LYS A 49 15.94 0.51 8.76
C LYS A 49 14.81 0.86 9.72
N ILE A 50 13.58 0.40 9.45
CA ILE A 50 12.41 0.70 10.28
C ILE A 50 12.50 0.02 11.64
N PHE A 51 12.79 -1.28 11.66
CA PHE A 51 12.69 -2.07 12.89
C PHE A 51 14.02 -2.23 13.62
N GLN A 52 15.16 -1.95 12.98
CA GLN A 52 16.49 -1.94 13.63
C GLN A 52 16.77 -3.19 14.48
N GLY A 53 16.30 -4.36 14.03
CA GLY A 53 16.47 -5.62 14.75
C GLY A 53 15.50 -5.86 15.92
N LYS A 54 14.49 -4.99 16.13
CA LYS A 54 13.45 -5.20 17.13
C LYS A 54 12.71 -6.52 16.90
N THR A 55 12.49 -7.25 17.99
CA THR A 55 11.63 -8.42 17.98
C THR A 55 10.17 -7.99 17.83
N VAL A 56 9.31 -8.90 17.38
CA VAL A 56 7.86 -8.68 17.30
C VAL A 56 7.29 -8.22 18.66
N LYS A 57 7.79 -8.80 19.77
CA LYS A 57 7.39 -8.42 21.12
C LYS A 57 7.70 -6.95 21.42
N ASN A 58 8.88 -6.46 21.02
CA ASN A 58 9.29 -5.06 21.22
C ASN A 58 8.41 -4.11 20.40
N ILE A 59 8.09 -4.47 19.15
CA ILE A 59 7.22 -3.67 18.28
C ILE A 59 5.82 -3.54 18.89
N ILE A 60 5.25 -4.63 19.39
CA ILE A 60 3.94 -4.61 20.05
C ILE A 60 3.96 -3.74 21.31
N GLN A 61 5.05 -3.77 22.07
CA GLN A 61 5.21 -2.94 23.26
C GLN A 61 5.26 -1.44 22.89
N ASP A 62 6.01 -1.09 21.85
CA ASP A 62 6.11 0.28 21.35
C ASP A 62 4.72 0.81 20.95
N MET A 63 3.95 0.02 20.20
CA MET A 63 2.58 0.37 19.79
C MET A 63 1.66 0.64 20.98
N LYS A 64 1.76 -0.18 22.03
CA LYS A 64 0.98 0.01 23.27
C LYS A 64 1.40 1.26 24.04
N SER A 65 2.69 1.60 24.03
CA SER A 65 3.22 2.79 24.71
C SER A 65 3.02 4.11 23.94
N SER A 66 2.79 4.03 22.63
CA SER A 66 2.53 5.20 21.77
C SER A 66 1.05 5.53 21.60
N THR A 67 0.15 4.80 22.26
CA THR A 67 -1.28 5.14 22.32
C THR A 67 -1.50 6.04 23.55
N PRO A 68 -2.03 7.27 23.41
CA PRO A 68 -2.32 8.15 24.55
C PRO A 68 -3.37 7.57 25.51
#